data_AF-A0A7K4HNL0-F1
#
_entry.id   AF-A0A7K4HNL0-F1
#
_cell.length_a   1.000
_cell.length_b   1.000
_cell.length_c   1.000
_cell.angle_alpha   90.00
_cell.angle_beta   90.00
_cell.angle_gamma   90.00
#
_symmetry.space_group_name_H-M   'P 1'
#
loop_
_entity.id
_entity.type
_entity.pdbx_description
1 polymer ?
#
loop_
_entity_poly.entity_id
_entity_poly.type
_entity_poly.pdbx_seq_one_letter_code
_entity_poly.pdbx_strand_id
1 'polypeptide(L)'
;MDPLALQIDLAVGTAGAGDPAGVIGRIDAVLARTPRTFAVRAVSVEEVDGCDLVVVFPDAPAGLIAAARFSGVPVFRVMDGGGVVEGPGAGGFLATLRSLDAYNAERVDAKRIGRQVDERTAAIQGQLRAAGLDAALLEPVAASLLPHYARTRILADRYGLLHLGAGTAVYALSAVAIAAVTVQALLLPDLPSLIWVEVGAIAAILLLIAARTLDWHRKWLDYRFLAERIRSAIFLCFVCVRCSVPGTHPGITLTHHADDWMSRAFEGLLDVRPLEYCSLAVPLEPLKHFLLSAWIDRQVDFYAATERHNRRWYDLLLHAGEFFFIATLIAAAAHASGAVHHDGALLAAATIVLPAVAASLSAIRIQREYRHNAERAAAMLHHLSSITLRIRRAERMDDLCDLLEEANEVMLREQQEWRVVFRFRELEGV
;
A
#
# COMPACT_ATOMS: atom_id res chain seq x y z
N MET A 1 13.22 -20.64 -7.87
CA MET A 1 12.65 -19.30 -7.68
C MET A 1 11.25 -19.44 -7.13
N ASP A 2 10.72 -18.42 -6.44
CA ASP A 2 9.32 -18.41 -5.95
C ASP A 2 8.38 -18.53 -7.16
N PRO A 3 7.49 -19.53 -7.24
CA PRO A 3 6.57 -19.69 -8.38
C PRO A 3 5.58 -18.52 -8.52
N LEU A 4 5.43 -17.68 -7.48
CA LEU A 4 4.59 -16.48 -7.50
C LEU A 4 5.39 -15.18 -7.64
N ALA A 5 6.68 -15.27 -7.99
CA ALA A 5 7.47 -14.11 -8.35
C ALA A 5 6.86 -13.45 -9.59
N LEU A 6 6.63 -12.14 -9.53
CA LEU A 6 6.13 -11.38 -10.67
C LEU A 6 7.28 -11.18 -11.66
N GLN A 7 7.05 -11.58 -12.90
CA GLN A 7 7.97 -11.38 -14.01
C GLN A 7 7.87 -9.94 -14.53
N ILE A 8 8.97 -9.43 -15.10
CA ILE A 8 8.98 -8.18 -15.85
C ILE A 8 9.64 -8.38 -17.21
N ASP A 9 9.01 -7.84 -18.25
CA ASP A 9 9.56 -7.79 -19.59
C ASP A 9 9.98 -6.34 -19.87
N LEU A 10 11.20 -6.15 -20.35
CA LEU A 10 11.79 -4.81 -20.54
C LEU A 10 12.17 -4.58 -22.00
N ALA A 11 11.53 -3.61 -22.63
CA ALA A 11 11.87 -3.09 -23.95
C ALA A 11 13.03 -2.09 -23.85
N VAL A 12 14.20 -2.49 -24.34
CA VAL A 12 15.43 -1.70 -24.31
C VAL A 12 15.68 -1.10 -25.69
N GLY A 13 15.52 0.22 -25.80
CA GLY A 13 15.93 0.96 -26.99
C GLY A 13 17.43 1.23 -26.99
N THR A 14 18.11 1.04 -28.12
CA THR A 14 19.52 1.41 -28.29
C THR A 14 19.65 2.49 -29.36
N ALA A 15 20.41 3.55 -29.08
CA ALA A 15 20.69 4.62 -30.02
C ALA A 15 22.21 4.82 -30.17
N GLY A 16 22.69 4.73 -31.41
CA GLY A 16 24.12 4.66 -31.73
C GLY A 16 24.64 3.21 -31.82
N ALA A 17 25.89 3.05 -32.23
CA ALA A 17 26.56 1.77 -32.40
C ALA A 17 27.27 1.35 -31.10
N GLY A 18 26.70 0.37 -30.41
CA GLY A 18 27.35 -0.22 -29.24
C GLY A 18 26.56 -1.37 -28.63
N ASP A 19 27.13 -1.99 -27.59
CA ASP A 19 26.55 -3.11 -26.87
C ASP A 19 25.89 -2.64 -25.56
N PRO A 20 24.58 -2.86 -25.36
CA PRO A 20 23.89 -2.48 -24.11
C PRO A 20 24.20 -3.41 -22.93
N ALA A 21 25.04 -4.45 -23.09
CA ALA A 21 25.35 -5.43 -22.04
C ALA A 21 25.76 -4.81 -20.70
N GLY A 22 26.49 -3.70 -20.70
CA GLY A 22 26.86 -3.00 -19.45
C GLY A 22 25.65 -2.45 -18.68
N VAL A 23 24.64 -1.93 -19.39
CA VAL A 23 23.39 -1.45 -18.79
C VAL A 23 22.53 -2.63 -18.37
N ILE A 24 22.41 -3.65 -19.21
CA ILE A 24 21.66 -4.89 -18.91
C ILE A 24 22.22 -5.55 -17.65
N GLY A 25 23.55 -5.69 -17.54
CA GLY A 25 24.21 -6.25 -16.36
C GLY A 25 23.94 -5.46 -15.09
N ARG A 26 23.81 -4.13 -15.18
CA ARG A 26 23.42 -3.28 -14.04
C ARG A 26 21.96 -3.52 -13.62
N ILE A 27 21.06 -3.70 -14.59
CA ILE A 27 19.66 -4.03 -14.33
C ILE A 27 19.53 -5.44 -13.74
N ASP A 28 20.26 -6.41 -14.28
CA ASP A 28 20.33 -7.78 -13.76
C ASP A 28 20.78 -7.84 -12.31
N ALA A 29 21.79 -7.02 -11.94
CA ALA A 29 22.24 -6.91 -10.56
C ALA A 29 21.16 -6.38 -9.62
N VAL A 30 20.26 -5.52 -10.11
CA VAL A 30 19.11 -5.02 -9.34
C VAL A 30 18.00 -6.07 -9.23
N LEU A 31 17.74 -6.83 -10.30
CA LEU A 31 16.66 -7.80 -10.39
C LEU A 31 17.08 -9.22 -9.94
N ALA A 32 17.86 -9.32 -8.87
CA ALA A 32 18.49 -10.58 -8.44
C ALA A 32 17.49 -11.74 -8.17
N ARG A 33 16.26 -11.44 -7.79
CA ARG A 33 15.19 -12.41 -7.46
C ARG A 33 13.97 -12.32 -8.38
N THR A 34 14.03 -11.46 -9.39
CA THR A 34 12.92 -11.21 -10.30
C THR A 34 13.17 -11.93 -11.61
N PRO A 35 12.27 -12.80 -12.09
CA PRO A 35 12.32 -13.32 -13.45
C PRO A 35 12.17 -12.17 -14.46
N ARG A 36 12.97 -12.15 -15.53
CA ARG A 36 12.89 -11.08 -16.52
C ARG A 36 13.24 -11.53 -17.94
N THR A 37 12.76 -10.76 -18.90
CA THR A 37 13.22 -10.82 -20.30
C THR A 37 13.58 -9.41 -20.78
N PHE A 38 14.48 -9.35 -21.76
CA PHE A 38 14.91 -8.09 -22.39
C PHE A 38 14.65 -8.17 -23.88
N ALA A 39 13.87 -7.23 -24.41
CA ALA A 39 13.67 -7.04 -25.84
C ALA A 39 14.50 -5.84 -26.30
N VAL A 40 15.67 -6.10 -26.87
CA VAL A 40 16.60 -5.06 -27.34
C VAL A 40 16.28 -4.70 -28.79
N ARG A 41 16.13 -3.41 -29.09
CA ARG A 41 15.96 -2.91 -30.46
C ARG A 41 16.64 -1.55 -30.67
N ALA A 42 17.14 -1.32 -31.88
CA ALA A 42 17.59 0.02 -32.27
C ALA A 42 16.38 0.95 -32.40
N VAL A 43 16.53 2.22 -31.99
CA VAL A 43 15.45 3.21 -32.02
C VAL A 43 15.90 4.56 -32.57
N SER A 44 15.03 5.20 -33.36
CA SER A 44 15.16 6.61 -33.74
C SER A 44 14.53 7.54 -32.69
N VAL A 45 14.61 8.85 -32.92
CA VAL A 45 14.04 9.88 -32.04
C VAL A 45 12.51 9.74 -31.92
N GLU A 46 11.84 9.31 -32.99
CA GLU A 46 10.39 9.15 -33.09
C GLU A 46 9.89 7.84 -32.43
N GLU A 47 10.77 6.87 -32.18
CA GLU A 47 10.42 5.53 -31.69
C GLU A 47 10.67 5.35 -30.18
N VAL A 48 11.13 6.41 -29.50
CA VAL A 48 11.50 6.38 -28.08
C VAL A 48 10.33 6.02 -27.18
N ASP A 49 9.12 6.48 -27.51
CA ASP A 49 7.91 6.33 -26.70
C ASP A 49 7.52 4.86 -26.46
N GLY A 50 7.96 3.94 -27.33
CA GLY A 50 7.66 2.53 -27.21
C GLY A 50 8.66 1.73 -26.36
N CYS A 51 9.62 2.37 -25.69
CA CYS A 51 10.66 1.69 -24.91
C CYS A 51 10.51 1.95 -23.41
N ASP A 52 10.87 0.95 -22.60
CA ASP A 52 10.92 1.09 -21.14
C ASP A 52 12.15 1.86 -20.68
N LEU A 53 13.25 1.77 -21.45
CA LEU A 53 14.47 2.55 -21.24
C LEU A 53 15.23 2.68 -22.56
N VAL A 54 16.10 3.69 -22.63
CA VAL A 54 16.97 3.90 -23.78
C VAL A 54 18.44 3.97 -23.37
N VAL A 55 19.27 3.21 -24.08
CA VAL A 55 20.73 3.22 -23.97
C VAL A 55 21.29 4.06 -25.10
N VAL A 56 22.05 5.10 -24.74
CA VAL A 56 22.58 6.09 -25.67
C VAL A 56 24.10 5.95 -25.73
N PHE A 57 24.60 5.64 -26.92
CA PHE A 57 26.03 5.54 -27.23
C PHE A 57 26.59 6.89 -27.72
N PRO A 58 27.92 7.08 -27.72
CA PRO A 58 28.55 8.36 -28.03
C PRO A 58 28.24 8.90 -29.43
N ASP A 59 27.94 8.03 -30.39
CA ASP A 59 27.61 8.33 -31.79
C ASP A 59 26.09 8.52 -32.02
N ALA A 60 25.28 8.51 -30.97
CA ALA A 60 23.83 8.64 -31.08
C ALA A 60 23.39 10.01 -31.65
N PRO A 61 22.23 10.08 -32.36
CA PRO A 61 21.71 11.32 -32.91
C PRO A 61 21.50 12.42 -31.86
N ALA A 62 21.89 13.65 -32.21
CA ALA A 62 21.59 14.83 -31.42
C ALA A 62 20.07 15.01 -31.31
N GLY A 63 19.53 15.02 -30.09
CA GLY A 63 18.10 15.17 -29.82
C GLY A 63 17.44 13.97 -29.16
N LEU A 64 18.05 12.77 -29.22
CA LEU A 64 17.45 11.56 -28.67
C LEU A 64 17.27 11.60 -27.14
N ILE A 65 18.25 12.17 -26.42
CA ILE A 65 18.14 12.40 -24.97
C ILE A 65 17.00 13.39 -24.65
N ALA A 66 16.80 14.40 -25.51
CA ALA A 66 15.74 15.37 -25.33
C ALA A 66 14.36 14.76 -25.59
N ALA A 67 14.23 13.92 -26.62
CA ALA A 67 13.02 13.15 -26.89
C ALA A 67 12.70 12.17 -25.76
N ALA A 68 13.67 11.36 -25.31
CA ALA A 68 13.50 10.48 -24.17
C ALA A 68 13.07 11.23 -22.90
N ARG A 69 13.66 12.40 -22.64
CA ARG A 69 13.26 13.25 -21.52
C ARG A 69 11.84 13.78 -21.68
N PHE A 70 11.45 14.20 -22.87
CA PHE A 70 10.10 14.70 -23.17
C PHE A 70 9.05 13.61 -22.93
N SER A 71 9.36 12.39 -23.35
CA SER A 71 8.51 11.22 -23.21
C SER A 71 8.59 10.55 -21.83
N GLY A 72 9.46 11.03 -20.94
CA GLY A 72 9.67 10.47 -19.61
C GLY A 72 10.40 9.13 -19.58
N VAL A 73 11.02 8.71 -20.69
CA VAL A 73 11.73 7.42 -20.79
C VAL A 73 13.12 7.54 -20.15
N PRO A 74 13.50 6.62 -19.23
CA PRO A 74 14.78 6.67 -18.54
C PRO A 74 15.95 6.42 -19.51
N VAL A 75 17.02 7.21 -19.35
CA VAL A 75 18.19 7.21 -20.24
C VAL A 75 19.43 6.68 -19.51
N PHE A 76 20.12 5.73 -20.12
CA PHE A 76 21.48 5.31 -19.72
C PHE A 76 22.47 5.72 -20.80
N ARG A 77 23.58 6.36 -20.41
CA ARG A 77 24.63 6.75 -21.34
C ARG A 77 25.82 5.81 -21.21
N VAL A 78 26.33 5.34 -22.34
CA VAL A 78 27.57 4.58 -22.42
C VAL A 78 28.67 5.50 -22.94
N MET A 79 29.75 5.65 -22.18
CA MET A 79 30.88 6.51 -22.51
C MET A 79 31.90 5.77 -23.40
N ASP A 80 32.84 6.50 -24.02
CA ASP A 80 33.90 6.00 -24.93
C ASP A 80 34.90 4.96 -24.32
N GLY A 81 34.65 4.50 -23.09
CA GLY A 81 35.39 3.42 -22.43
C GLY A 81 34.49 2.31 -21.87
N GLY A 82 33.23 2.24 -22.30
CA GLY A 82 32.23 1.26 -21.81
C GLY A 82 31.61 1.59 -20.45
N GLY A 83 32.00 2.72 -19.83
CA GLY A 83 31.42 3.16 -18.56
C GLY A 83 29.96 3.57 -18.71
N VAL A 84 29.10 3.10 -17.80
CA VAL A 84 27.65 3.40 -17.80
C VAL A 84 27.33 4.51 -16.81
N VAL A 85 26.73 5.59 -17.31
CA VAL A 85 26.28 6.75 -16.53
C VAL A 85 24.75 6.85 -16.55
N GLU A 86 24.15 7.04 -15.38
CA GLU A 86 22.72 7.29 -15.26
C GLU A 86 22.38 8.68 -15.83
N GLY A 87 21.48 8.71 -16.81
CA GLY A 87 20.90 9.93 -17.36
C GLY A 87 19.57 10.29 -16.68
N PRO A 88 18.79 11.20 -17.29
CA PRO A 88 17.46 11.54 -16.80
C PRO A 88 16.59 10.29 -16.60
N GLY A 89 15.84 10.23 -15.48
CA GLY A 89 14.90 9.15 -15.16
C GLY A 89 15.52 7.82 -14.69
N ALA A 90 16.78 7.52 -15.03
CA ALA A 90 17.41 6.22 -14.76
C ALA A 90 17.45 5.84 -13.27
N GLY A 91 17.78 6.79 -12.38
CA GLY A 91 17.83 6.53 -10.94
C GLY A 91 16.47 6.15 -10.35
N GLY A 92 15.40 6.82 -10.79
CA GLY A 92 14.02 6.51 -10.41
C GLY A 92 13.59 5.14 -10.93
N PHE A 93 13.88 4.84 -12.20
CA PHE A 93 13.63 3.54 -12.81
C PHE A 93 14.32 2.39 -12.06
N LEU A 94 15.60 2.53 -11.70
CA LEU A 94 16.30 1.51 -10.91
C LEU A 94 15.73 1.36 -9.50
N ALA A 95 15.22 2.43 -8.89
CA ALA A 95 14.54 2.35 -7.59
C ALA A 95 13.21 1.58 -7.70
N THR A 96 12.45 1.79 -8.78
CA THR A 96 11.27 1.00 -9.13
C THR A 96 11.62 -0.48 -9.26
N LEU A 97 12.67 -0.84 -10.01
CA LEU A 97 13.09 -2.23 -10.16
C LEU A 97 13.53 -2.86 -8.83
N ARG A 98 14.25 -2.12 -7.97
CA ARG A 98 14.59 -2.56 -6.60
C ARG A 98 13.34 -2.85 -5.76
N SER A 99 12.27 -2.10 -5.96
CA SER A 99 11.00 -2.28 -5.24
C SER A 99 10.32 -3.60 -5.63
N LEU A 100 10.28 -3.89 -6.93
CA LEU A 100 9.78 -5.16 -7.46
C LEU A 100 10.63 -6.34 -6.97
N ASP A 101 11.97 -6.20 -7.01
CA ASP A 101 12.86 -7.25 -6.52
C ASP A 101 12.68 -7.50 -5.03
N ALA A 102 12.52 -6.45 -4.22
CA ALA A 102 12.21 -6.55 -2.81
C ALA A 102 10.88 -7.28 -2.58
N TYR A 103 9.83 -7.00 -3.36
CA TYR A 103 8.56 -7.71 -3.30
C TYR A 103 8.71 -9.21 -3.64
N ASN A 104 9.48 -9.55 -4.68
CA ASN A 104 9.77 -10.94 -5.05
C ASN A 104 10.66 -11.64 -4.03
N ALA A 105 11.48 -10.89 -3.29
CA ALA A 105 12.33 -11.40 -2.21
C ALA A 105 11.56 -11.79 -0.95
N GLU A 106 10.35 -11.27 -0.76
CA GLU A 106 9.53 -11.52 0.42
C GLU A 106 9.12 -12.98 0.55
N ARG A 107 9.17 -13.49 1.78
CA ARG A 107 8.78 -14.88 2.08
C ARG A 107 7.36 -14.94 2.65
N VAL A 108 6.55 -15.79 2.04
CA VAL A 108 5.21 -16.13 2.51
C VAL A 108 5.06 -17.63 2.55
N ASP A 109 4.43 -18.15 3.59
CA ASP A 109 4.16 -19.58 3.73
C ASP A 109 3.17 -20.05 2.65
N ALA A 110 3.61 -21.01 1.82
CA ALA A 110 2.83 -21.57 0.73
C ALA A 110 1.52 -22.22 1.22
N LYS A 111 1.51 -22.83 2.41
CA LYS A 111 0.28 -23.41 2.97
C LYS A 111 -0.75 -22.33 3.29
N ARG A 112 -0.29 -21.20 3.82
CA ARG A 112 -1.14 -20.03 4.10
C ARG A 112 -1.70 -19.43 2.81
N ILE A 113 -0.90 -19.37 1.74
CA ILE A 113 -1.38 -18.92 0.42
C ILE A 113 -2.46 -19.89 -0.09
N GLY A 114 -2.17 -21.19 -0.15
CA GLY A 114 -3.10 -22.21 -0.62
C GLY A 114 -4.44 -22.14 0.11
N ARG A 115 -4.42 -22.09 1.45
CA ARG A 115 -5.64 -21.94 2.25
C ARG A 115 -6.45 -20.69 1.88
N GLN A 116 -5.81 -19.53 1.71
CA GLN A 116 -6.52 -18.30 1.32
C GLN A 116 -7.07 -18.36 -0.10
N VAL A 117 -6.37 -19.02 -1.02
CA VAL A 117 -6.85 -19.25 -2.39
C VAL A 117 -8.09 -20.16 -2.35
N ASP A 118 -8.04 -21.26 -1.60
CA ASP A 118 -9.15 -22.21 -1.47
C ASP A 118 -10.39 -21.56 -0.86
N GLU A 119 -10.22 -20.84 0.27
CA GLU A 119 -11.30 -20.13 0.96
C GLU A 119 -11.99 -19.11 0.03
N ARG A 120 -11.19 -18.36 -0.74
CA ARG A 120 -11.72 -17.35 -1.69
C ARG A 120 -12.37 -17.96 -2.91
N THR A 121 -11.77 -19.01 -3.45
CA THR A 121 -12.33 -19.75 -4.59
C THR A 121 -13.70 -20.29 -4.20
N ALA A 122 -13.81 -20.97 -3.05
CA ALA A 122 -15.08 -21.46 -2.54
C ALA A 122 -16.11 -20.35 -2.32
N ALA A 123 -15.68 -19.22 -1.75
CA ALA A 123 -16.57 -18.08 -1.51
C ALA A 123 -17.09 -17.45 -2.81
N ILE A 124 -16.25 -17.27 -3.83
CA ILE A 124 -16.65 -16.67 -5.12
C ILE A 124 -17.49 -17.66 -5.93
N GLN A 125 -17.13 -18.95 -5.96
CA GLN A 125 -17.95 -19.99 -6.59
C GLN A 125 -19.35 -20.08 -5.95
N GLY A 126 -19.44 -19.92 -4.62
CA GLY A 126 -20.72 -19.84 -3.93
C GLY A 126 -21.59 -18.68 -4.43
N GLN A 127 -20.99 -17.50 -4.65
CA GLN A 127 -21.71 -16.34 -5.19
C GLN A 127 -22.09 -16.50 -6.66
N LEU A 128 -21.24 -17.11 -7.48
CA LEU A 128 -21.57 -17.44 -8.88
C LEU A 128 -22.80 -18.34 -8.94
N ARG A 129 -22.81 -19.44 -8.17
CA ARG A 129 -23.96 -20.36 -8.10
C ARG A 129 -25.23 -19.67 -7.60
N ALA A 130 -25.12 -18.83 -6.56
CA ALA A 130 -26.25 -18.07 -6.03
C ALA A 130 -26.84 -17.09 -7.06
N ALA A 131 -26.00 -16.55 -7.95
CA ALA A 131 -26.41 -15.69 -9.05
C ALA A 131 -26.98 -16.45 -10.26
N GLY A 132 -26.93 -17.79 -10.27
CA GLY A 132 -27.32 -18.60 -11.42
C GLY A 132 -26.26 -18.69 -12.53
N LEU A 133 -25.00 -18.41 -12.20
CA LEU A 133 -23.85 -18.53 -13.10
C LEU A 133 -23.08 -19.83 -12.84
N ASP A 134 -22.40 -20.33 -13.89
CA ASP A 134 -21.53 -21.50 -13.76
C ASP A 134 -20.30 -21.16 -12.90
N ALA A 135 -20.01 -22.01 -11.92
CA ALA A 135 -18.83 -21.88 -11.06
C ALA A 135 -17.52 -22.10 -11.83
N ALA A 136 -17.56 -22.83 -12.95
CA ALA A 136 -16.40 -23.07 -13.81
C ALA A 136 -15.85 -21.76 -14.42
N LEU A 137 -16.66 -20.70 -14.52
CA LEU A 137 -16.23 -19.38 -14.98
C LEU A 137 -15.09 -18.79 -14.12
N LEU A 138 -14.92 -19.24 -12.87
CA LEU A 138 -13.85 -18.78 -12.01
C LEU A 138 -12.52 -19.49 -12.24
N GLU A 139 -12.51 -20.72 -12.77
CA GLU A 139 -11.30 -21.58 -12.80
C GLU A 139 -10.07 -20.89 -13.41
N PRO A 140 -10.16 -20.18 -14.56
CA PRO A 140 -9.00 -19.51 -15.15
C PRO A 140 -8.47 -18.38 -14.27
N VAL A 141 -9.37 -17.63 -13.62
CA VAL A 141 -9.02 -16.52 -12.71
C VAL A 141 -8.45 -17.05 -11.40
N ALA A 142 -8.97 -18.18 -10.91
CA ALA A 142 -8.49 -18.85 -9.71
C ALA A 142 -7.08 -19.44 -9.90
N ALA A 143 -6.78 -19.96 -11.07
CA ALA A 143 -5.45 -20.48 -11.38
C ALA A 143 -4.41 -19.37 -11.60
N SER A 144 -4.82 -18.20 -12.10
CA SER A 144 -3.91 -17.09 -12.44
C SER A 144 -3.83 -16.02 -11.34
N LEU A 145 -4.91 -15.27 -11.09
CA LEU A 145 -4.87 -14.06 -10.25
C LEU A 145 -4.98 -14.32 -8.75
N LEU A 146 -5.74 -15.33 -8.32
CA LEU A 146 -5.98 -15.57 -6.88
C LEU A 146 -4.71 -15.87 -6.07
N PRO A 147 -3.73 -16.65 -6.56
CA PRO A 147 -2.49 -16.89 -5.84
C PRO A 147 -1.68 -15.61 -5.62
N HIS A 148 -1.56 -14.77 -6.65
CA HIS A 148 -0.89 -13.47 -6.53
C HIS A 148 -1.65 -12.53 -5.61
N TYR A 149 -2.98 -12.47 -5.72
CA TYR A 149 -3.80 -11.69 -4.79
C TYR A 149 -3.55 -12.13 -3.33
N ALA A 150 -3.59 -13.42 -3.04
CA ALA A 150 -3.42 -13.95 -1.69
C ALA A 150 -2.02 -13.64 -1.14
N ARG A 151 -0.96 -13.86 -1.93
CA ARG A 151 0.42 -13.49 -1.56
C ARG A 151 0.52 -11.99 -1.22
N THR A 152 0.06 -11.13 -2.13
CA THR A 152 0.15 -9.68 -1.95
C THR A 152 -0.66 -9.22 -0.74
N ARG A 153 -1.86 -9.78 -0.53
CA ARG A 153 -2.71 -9.45 0.61
C ARG A 153 -2.08 -9.85 1.94
N ILE A 154 -1.48 -11.04 2.04
CA ILE A 154 -0.78 -11.48 3.26
C ILE A 154 0.37 -10.54 3.61
N LEU A 155 1.13 -10.11 2.59
CA LEU A 155 2.22 -9.16 2.78
C LEU A 155 1.71 -7.78 3.21
N ALA A 156 0.67 -7.27 2.56
CA ALA A 156 0.03 -6.02 2.94
C ALA A 156 -0.43 -6.04 4.40
N ASP A 157 -1.11 -7.10 4.83
CA ASP A 157 -1.58 -7.25 6.21
C ASP A 157 -0.40 -7.33 7.21
N ARG A 158 0.68 -8.06 6.86
CA ARG A 158 1.89 -8.16 7.70
C ARG A 158 2.54 -6.80 7.93
N TYR A 159 2.82 -6.07 6.85
CA TYR A 159 3.50 -4.77 6.95
C TYR A 159 2.60 -3.69 7.55
N GLY A 160 1.28 -3.77 7.32
CA GLY A 160 0.31 -2.92 8.00
C GLY A 160 0.36 -3.11 9.51
N LEU A 161 0.36 -4.36 9.99
CA LEU A 161 0.47 -4.66 11.42
C LEU A 161 1.80 -4.17 12.02
N LEU A 162 2.91 -4.38 11.33
CA LEU A 162 4.23 -3.93 11.79
C LEU A 162 4.31 -2.41 11.89
N HIS A 163 3.93 -1.70 10.83
CA HIS A 163 3.98 -0.24 10.78
C HIS A 163 3.08 0.39 11.85
N LEU A 164 1.81 -0.01 11.87
CA LEU A 164 0.83 0.52 12.80
C LEU A 164 1.15 0.14 14.26
N GLY A 165 1.58 -1.09 14.49
CA GLY A 165 1.99 -1.58 15.81
C GLY A 165 3.21 -0.84 16.35
N ALA A 166 4.25 -0.68 15.52
CA ALA A 166 5.46 0.04 15.91
C ALA A 166 5.17 1.50 16.25
N GLY A 167 4.32 2.16 15.47
CA GLY A 167 3.88 3.53 15.75
C GLY A 167 3.23 3.66 17.13
N THR A 168 2.24 2.82 17.42
CA THR A 168 1.57 2.80 18.72
C THR A 168 2.51 2.41 19.87
N ALA A 169 3.41 1.45 19.63
CA ALA A 169 4.36 0.99 20.63
C ALA A 169 5.31 2.11 21.08
N VAL A 170 5.80 2.97 20.17
CA VAL A 170 6.67 4.10 20.53
C VAL A 170 6.01 4.99 21.58
N TYR A 171 4.78 5.45 21.32
CA TYR A 171 4.08 6.33 22.26
C TYR A 171 3.69 5.64 23.56
N ALA A 172 3.26 4.36 23.49
CA ALA A 172 2.92 3.59 24.69
C ALA A 172 4.16 3.38 25.58
N LEU A 173 5.30 3.02 24.98
CA LEU A 173 6.57 2.84 25.69
C LEU A 173 7.07 4.15 26.31
N SER A 174 6.85 5.31 25.68
CA SER A 174 7.19 6.60 26.29
C SER A 174 6.41 6.86 27.58
N ALA A 175 5.10 6.58 27.60
CA ALA A 175 4.30 6.70 28.81
C ALA A 175 4.72 5.69 29.89
N VAL A 176 5.05 4.45 29.49
CA VAL A 176 5.57 3.42 30.41
C VAL A 176 6.91 3.82 31.01
N ALA A 177 7.82 4.39 30.23
CA ALA A 177 9.11 4.88 30.69
C ALA A 177 8.93 5.96 31.78
N ILE A 178 8.09 6.97 31.52
CA ILE A 178 7.77 8.03 32.47
C ILE A 178 7.10 7.46 33.74
N ALA A 179 6.18 6.51 33.59
CA ALA A 179 5.53 5.86 34.72
C ALA A 179 6.53 5.07 35.57
N ALA A 180 7.42 4.30 34.94
CA ALA A 180 8.40 3.47 35.63
C ALA A 180 9.36 4.31 36.48
N VAL A 181 9.95 5.36 35.92
CA VAL A 181 10.88 6.25 36.66
C VAL A 181 10.15 6.99 37.78
N THR A 182 8.91 7.44 37.54
CA THR A 182 8.12 8.15 38.56
C THR A 182 7.75 7.25 39.74
N VAL A 183 7.27 6.03 39.45
CA VAL A 183 6.93 5.05 40.48
C VAL A 183 8.16 4.65 41.27
N GLN A 184 9.30 4.40 40.61
CA GLN A 184 10.54 4.05 41.29
C GLN A 184 11.02 5.20 42.19
N ALA A 185 11.05 6.43 41.69
CA ALA A 185 11.58 7.57 42.44
C ALA A 185 10.69 8.02 43.61
N LEU A 186 9.36 7.99 43.44
CA LEU A 186 8.44 8.56 44.43
C LEU A 186 7.76 7.53 45.34
N LEU A 187 7.50 6.33 44.83
CA LEU A 187 6.69 5.32 45.55
C LEU A 187 7.52 4.14 46.03
N LEU A 188 8.53 3.74 45.27
CA LEU A 188 9.33 2.53 45.53
C LEU A 188 10.85 2.80 45.46
N PRO A 189 11.37 3.75 46.27
CA PRO A 189 12.79 4.14 46.20
C PRO A 189 13.74 2.98 46.52
N ASP A 190 13.30 2.03 47.35
CA ASP A 190 14.10 0.87 47.79
C ASP A 190 14.27 -0.22 46.71
N LEU A 191 13.61 -0.08 45.55
CA LEU A 191 13.69 -1.02 44.43
C LEU A 191 14.41 -0.37 43.23
N PRO A 192 15.73 -0.14 43.29
CA PRO A 192 16.47 0.53 42.22
C PRO A 192 16.46 -0.25 40.91
N SER A 193 16.15 -1.55 40.94
CA SER A 193 16.04 -2.37 39.73
C SER A 193 14.91 -1.96 38.79
N LEU A 194 13.89 -1.20 39.25
CA LEU A 194 12.80 -0.71 38.39
C LEU A 194 13.29 0.26 37.31
N ILE A 195 14.43 0.94 37.50
CA ILE A 195 15.00 1.86 36.50
C ILE A 195 15.32 1.13 35.18
N TRP A 196 15.62 -0.17 35.23
CA TRP A 196 15.89 -0.96 34.04
C TRP A 196 14.66 -1.12 33.13
N VAL A 197 13.44 -0.94 33.65
CA VAL A 197 12.22 -0.89 32.83
C VAL A 197 12.22 0.34 31.94
N GLU A 198 12.60 1.50 32.46
CA GLU A 198 12.74 2.73 31.68
C GLU A 198 13.83 2.58 30.61
N VAL A 199 15.02 2.09 31.01
CA VAL A 199 16.13 1.85 30.08
C VAL A 199 15.71 0.89 28.97
N GLY A 200 15.02 -0.20 29.32
CA GLY A 200 14.47 -1.15 28.35
C GLY A 200 13.43 -0.53 27.41
N ALA A 201 12.54 0.31 27.92
CA ALA A 201 11.54 1.01 27.12
C ALA A 201 12.19 1.99 26.12
N ILE A 202 13.18 2.77 26.55
CA ILE A 202 13.93 3.69 25.68
C ILE A 202 14.72 2.91 24.63
N ALA A 203 15.41 1.83 25.02
CA ALA A 203 16.13 0.98 24.08
C ALA A 203 15.17 0.39 23.01
N ALA A 204 13.98 -0.07 23.43
CA ALA A 204 12.96 -0.57 22.52
C ALA A 204 12.45 0.52 21.56
N ILE A 205 12.23 1.76 22.05
CA ILE A 205 11.85 2.90 21.20
C ILE A 205 12.93 3.15 20.13
N LEU A 206 14.21 3.20 20.52
CA LEU A 206 15.32 3.42 19.59
C LEU A 206 15.41 2.30 18.55
N LEU A 207 15.21 1.04 18.94
CA LEU A 207 15.16 -0.10 18.02
C LEU A 207 13.98 0.03 17.03
N LEU A 208 12.80 0.45 17.50
CA LEU A 208 11.63 0.66 16.63
C LEU A 208 11.84 1.83 15.66
N ILE A 209 12.52 2.90 16.08
CA ILE A 209 12.89 4.01 15.20
C ILE A 209 13.92 3.55 14.18
N ALA A 210 14.95 2.82 14.59
CA ALA A 210 15.95 2.26 13.67
C ALA A 210 15.32 1.30 12.65
N ALA A 211 14.34 0.49 13.08
CA ALA A 211 13.60 -0.42 12.22
C ALA A 211 12.72 0.29 11.17
N ARG A 212 12.50 1.62 11.27
CA ARG A 212 11.84 2.40 10.19
C ARG A 212 12.62 2.34 8.88
N THR A 213 13.92 2.11 8.91
CA THR A 213 14.76 1.89 7.71
C THR A 213 14.38 0.65 6.90
N LEU A 214 13.47 -0.20 7.42
CA LEU A 214 12.97 -1.40 6.74
C LEU A 214 11.75 -1.13 5.84
N ASP A 215 11.41 0.15 5.62
CA ASP A 215 10.36 0.60 4.71
C ASP A 215 8.99 -0.06 4.95
N TRP A 216 8.66 -0.41 6.20
CA TRP A 216 7.40 -1.11 6.52
C TRP A 216 6.17 -0.33 6.05
N HIS A 217 6.22 0.99 6.14
CA HIS A 217 5.15 1.87 5.71
C HIS A 217 4.93 1.81 4.19
N ARG A 218 5.99 2.08 3.42
CA ARG A 218 5.96 1.98 1.96
C ARG A 218 5.54 0.59 1.49
N LYS A 219 6.11 -0.49 2.05
CA LYS A 219 5.73 -1.87 1.73
C LYS A 219 4.25 -2.14 2.00
N TRP A 220 3.73 -1.66 3.13
CA TRP A 220 2.32 -1.79 3.45
C TRP A 220 1.43 -1.13 2.40
N LEU A 221 1.70 0.13 2.04
CA LEU A 221 0.89 0.87 1.09
C LEU A 221 0.99 0.33 -0.34
N ASP A 222 2.20 0.02 -0.79
CA ASP A 222 2.42 -0.53 -2.12
C ASP A 222 1.74 -1.91 -2.24
N TYR A 223 1.96 -2.82 -1.30
CA TYR A 223 1.34 -4.15 -1.38
C TYR A 223 -0.18 -4.08 -1.25
N ARG A 224 -0.72 -3.16 -0.42
CA ARG A 224 -2.15 -2.93 -0.36
C ARG A 224 -2.70 -2.45 -1.70
N PHE A 225 -2.05 -1.48 -2.34
CA PHE A 225 -2.44 -0.97 -3.65
C PHE A 225 -2.45 -2.08 -4.71
N LEU A 226 -1.36 -2.85 -4.81
CA LEU A 226 -1.28 -3.97 -5.75
C LEU A 226 -2.35 -5.03 -5.46
N ALA A 227 -2.59 -5.38 -4.19
CA ALA A 227 -3.63 -6.34 -3.83
C ALA A 227 -5.03 -5.86 -4.25
N GLU A 228 -5.37 -4.59 -4.02
CA GLU A 228 -6.65 -4.02 -4.45
C GLU A 228 -6.80 -4.00 -5.97
N ARG A 229 -5.72 -3.69 -6.70
CA ARG A 229 -5.72 -3.71 -8.17
C ARG A 229 -5.94 -5.13 -8.74
N ILE A 230 -5.26 -6.15 -8.18
CA ILE A 230 -5.50 -7.56 -8.53
C ILE A 230 -6.94 -7.97 -8.17
N ARG A 231 -7.46 -7.51 -7.02
CA ARG A 231 -8.83 -7.79 -6.59
C ARG A 231 -9.86 -7.29 -7.60
N SER A 232 -9.74 -6.04 -8.04
CA SER A 232 -10.65 -5.50 -9.06
C SER A 232 -10.54 -6.28 -10.37
N ALA A 233 -9.31 -6.64 -10.78
CA ALA A 233 -9.08 -7.41 -12.02
C ALA A 233 -9.79 -8.76 -12.02
N ILE A 234 -9.84 -9.47 -10.88
CA ILE A 234 -10.57 -10.73 -10.73
C ILE A 234 -12.04 -10.60 -11.16
N PHE A 235 -12.69 -9.47 -10.85
CA PHE A 235 -14.09 -9.24 -11.18
C PHE A 235 -14.28 -8.60 -12.56
N LEU A 236 -13.39 -7.70 -12.97
CA LEU A 236 -13.45 -7.04 -14.28
C LEU A 236 -13.19 -8.00 -15.44
N CYS A 237 -12.48 -9.11 -15.21
CA CYS A 237 -12.32 -10.18 -16.20
C CYS A 237 -13.65 -10.74 -16.71
N PHE A 238 -14.74 -10.71 -15.91
CA PHE A 238 -16.05 -11.22 -16.32
C PHE A 238 -16.78 -10.35 -17.36
N VAL A 239 -16.40 -9.08 -17.52
CA VAL A 239 -17.07 -8.10 -18.39
C VAL A 239 -16.16 -7.56 -19.51
N CYS A 240 -14.97 -8.14 -19.68
CA CYS A 240 -13.97 -7.67 -20.66
C CYS A 240 -13.54 -6.21 -20.54
N VAL A 241 -13.80 -5.59 -19.39
CA VAL A 241 -13.32 -4.26 -19.10
C VAL A 241 -11.80 -4.34 -18.98
N ARG A 242 -11.09 -3.72 -19.93
CA ARG A 242 -9.63 -3.59 -19.82
C ARG A 242 -9.36 -2.73 -18.59
N CYS A 243 -8.66 -3.28 -17.60
CA CYS A 243 -8.14 -2.48 -16.50
C CYS A 243 -7.15 -1.45 -17.07
N SER A 244 -7.62 -0.25 -17.37
CA SER A 244 -6.76 0.83 -17.83
C SER A 244 -5.83 1.26 -16.69
N VAL A 245 -4.63 1.70 -17.05
CA VAL A 245 -3.76 2.43 -16.13
C VAL A 245 -4.43 3.79 -15.90
N PRO A 246 -4.70 4.21 -14.66
CA PRO A 246 -5.20 5.56 -14.38
C PRO A 246 -4.21 6.57 -14.98
N GLY A 247 -4.59 7.27 -16.06
CA GLY A 247 -3.67 8.22 -16.71
C GLY A 247 -3.95 8.58 -18.17
N THR A 248 -4.80 7.87 -18.92
CA THR A 248 -5.16 8.29 -20.29
C THR A 248 -6.15 9.45 -20.34
N HIS A 249 -6.60 9.98 -19.20
CA HIS A 249 -7.41 11.19 -19.11
C HIS A 249 -6.50 12.44 -18.96
N PRO A 250 -6.54 13.43 -19.87
CA PRO A 250 -5.57 14.53 -19.95
C PRO A 250 -5.60 15.57 -18.80
N GLY A 251 -6.24 15.29 -17.66
CA GLY A 251 -6.59 16.32 -16.67
C GLY A 251 -6.00 16.19 -15.27
N ILE A 252 -5.38 15.06 -14.89
CA ILE A 252 -4.95 14.85 -13.49
C ILE A 252 -3.54 14.24 -13.43
N THR A 253 -2.53 15.08 -13.68
CA THR A 253 -1.12 14.78 -13.41
C THR A 253 -0.72 15.30 -12.02
N LEU A 254 -1.33 14.74 -10.98
CA LEU A 254 -0.85 14.91 -9.62
C LEU A 254 -0.22 13.59 -9.17
N THR A 255 1.06 13.44 -9.51
CA THR A 255 2.03 12.47 -8.95
C THR A 255 1.95 10.99 -9.36
N HIS A 256 1.56 10.71 -10.61
CA HIS A 256 1.87 9.41 -11.24
C HIS A 256 3.14 9.51 -12.06
N HIS A 257 4.22 8.88 -11.60
CA HIS A 257 5.26 8.45 -12.54
C HIS A 257 4.71 7.21 -13.24
N ALA A 258 4.66 7.22 -14.56
CA ALA A 258 4.40 6.03 -15.38
C ALA A 258 5.36 4.85 -15.04
N ASP A 259 6.42 5.13 -14.28
CA ASP A 259 7.41 4.19 -13.76
C ASP A 259 7.09 3.55 -12.40
N ASP A 260 5.84 3.49 -11.94
CA ASP A 260 5.53 2.79 -10.68
C ASP A 260 5.56 1.26 -10.86
N TRP A 261 6.35 0.57 -10.03
CA TRP A 261 6.68 -0.84 -10.21
C TRP A 261 5.43 -1.74 -10.17
N MET A 262 4.40 -1.31 -9.44
CA MET A 262 3.14 -2.04 -9.33
C MET A 262 2.29 -1.99 -10.58
N SER A 263 2.32 -0.87 -11.32
CA SER A 263 1.61 -0.79 -12.60
C SER A 263 2.22 -1.79 -13.57
N ARG A 264 3.55 -1.77 -13.71
CA ARG A 264 4.30 -2.75 -14.52
C ARG A 264 4.09 -4.19 -14.07
N ALA A 265 4.20 -4.45 -12.77
CA ALA A 265 4.03 -5.80 -12.25
C ALA A 265 2.59 -6.32 -12.40
N PHE A 266 1.60 -5.43 -12.33
CA PHE A 266 0.21 -5.76 -12.61
C PHE A 266 -0.03 -6.01 -14.10
N GLU A 267 0.52 -5.18 -15.00
CA GLU A 267 0.45 -5.37 -16.45
C GLU A 267 1.09 -6.68 -16.88
N GLY A 268 2.31 -6.98 -16.39
CA GLY A 268 2.95 -8.26 -16.63
C GLY A 268 2.09 -9.42 -16.15
N LEU A 269 1.44 -9.30 -14.98
CA LEU A 269 0.47 -10.30 -14.52
C LEU A 269 -0.75 -10.41 -15.45
N LEU A 270 -1.16 -9.34 -16.13
CA LEU A 270 -2.27 -9.39 -17.09
C LEU A 270 -1.90 -10.06 -18.41
N ASP A 271 -0.67 -9.86 -18.88
CA ASP A 271 -0.19 -10.29 -20.20
C ASP A 271 0.04 -11.80 -20.29
N VAL A 272 0.47 -12.44 -19.20
CA VAL A 272 0.61 -13.92 -19.15
C VAL A 272 -0.71 -14.67 -18.91
N ARG A 273 -1.86 -13.98 -18.89
CA ARG A 273 -3.16 -14.63 -18.65
C ARG A 273 -3.71 -15.26 -19.94
N PRO A 274 -4.41 -16.40 -19.84
CA PRO A 274 -5.13 -16.96 -20.98
C PRO A 274 -6.27 -16.02 -21.39
N LEU A 275 -6.31 -15.49 -22.61
CA LEU A 275 -7.31 -14.49 -23.06
C LEU A 275 -8.77 -15.02 -23.17
N GLU A 276 -9.00 -16.31 -22.92
CA GLU A 276 -10.30 -16.99 -23.10
C GLU A 276 -11.38 -16.60 -22.06
N TYR A 277 -11.05 -15.79 -21.04
CA TYR A 277 -11.99 -15.38 -19.96
C TYR A 277 -13.04 -14.35 -20.40
N CYS A 278 -12.93 -13.86 -21.62
CA CYS A 278 -13.63 -12.69 -22.10
C CYS A 278 -14.93 -13.03 -22.82
N SER A 279 -15.96 -13.44 -22.07
CA SER A 279 -17.27 -13.80 -22.66
C SER A 279 -18.32 -12.72 -22.40
N LEU A 280 -18.61 -11.92 -23.43
CA LEU A 280 -19.77 -11.00 -23.41
C LEU A 280 -21.12 -11.72 -23.49
N ALA A 281 -21.12 -13.06 -23.60
CA ALA A 281 -22.33 -13.87 -23.68
C ALA A 281 -22.96 -14.20 -22.31
N VAL A 282 -22.41 -13.68 -21.21
CA VAL A 282 -22.97 -13.89 -19.86
C VAL A 282 -24.26 -13.07 -19.71
N PRO A 283 -25.36 -13.67 -19.21
CA PRO A 283 -26.61 -12.96 -19.03
C PRO A 283 -26.47 -11.81 -18.01
N LEU A 284 -26.98 -10.63 -18.38
CA LEU A 284 -26.79 -9.38 -17.66
C LEU A 284 -27.25 -9.44 -16.19
N GLU A 285 -28.46 -9.93 -15.93
CA GLU A 285 -29.05 -9.86 -14.59
C GLU A 285 -28.34 -10.80 -13.58
N PRO A 286 -28.05 -12.07 -13.92
CA PRO A 286 -27.13 -12.92 -13.16
C PRO A 286 -25.77 -12.26 -12.91
N LEU A 287 -25.19 -11.62 -13.93
CA LEU A 287 -23.89 -10.96 -13.79
C LEU A 287 -23.93 -9.77 -12.84
N LYS A 288 -24.97 -8.93 -12.92
CA LYS A 288 -25.22 -7.84 -11.96
C LYS A 288 -25.31 -8.36 -10.54
N HIS A 289 -26.11 -9.41 -10.32
CA HIS A 289 -26.28 -10.01 -9.00
C HIS A 289 -24.95 -10.52 -8.43
N PHE A 290 -24.16 -11.22 -9.25
CA PHE A 290 -22.84 -11.71 -8.88
C PHE A 290 -21.87 -10.57 -8.53
N LEU A 291 -21.72 -9.56 -9.40
CA LEU A 291 -20.77 -8.48 -9.20
C LEU A 291 -21.13 -7.60 -8.00
N LEU A 292 -22.41 -7.34 -7.78
CA LEU A 292 -22.88 -6.64 -6.58
C LEU A 292 -22.54 -7.43 -5.31
N SER A 293 -22.99 -8.69 -5.22
CA SER A 293 -22.84 -9.50 -4.01
C SER A 293 -21.39 -9.90 -3.70
N ALA A 294 -20.61 -10.24 -4.73
CA ALA A 294 -19.26 -10.76 -4.55
C ALA A 294 -18.19 -9.66 -4.43
N TRP A 295 -18.44 -8.48 -5.02
CA TRP A 295 -17.48 -7.38 -5.07
C TRP A 295 -18.01 -6.08 -4.43
N ILE A 296 -19.01 -5.42 -5.03
CA ILE A 296 -19.34 -4.03 -4.66
C ILE A 296 -19.96 -3.93 -3.26
N ASP A 297 -20.95 -4.77 -2.93
CA ASP A 297 -21.61 -4.76 -1.63
C ASP A 297 -20.62 -5.11 -0.50
N ARG A 298 -19.66 -6.02 -0.77
CA ARG A 298 -18.58 -6.30 0.20
C ARG A 298 -17.66 -5.11 0.44
N GLN A 299 -17.43 -4.27 -0.57
CA GLN A 299 -16.66 -3.03 -0.40
C GLN A 299 -17.45 -2.00 0.40
N VAL A 300 -18.75 -1.87 0.13
CA VAL A 300 -19.68 -1.04 0.91
C VAL A 300 -19.64 -1.45 2.39
N ASP A 301 -19.78 -2.74 2.69
CA ASP A 301 -19.72 -3.27 4.06
C ASP A 301 -18.37 -3.01 4.73
N PHE A 302 -17.27 -3.19 3.99
CA PHE A 302 -15.92 -2.92 4.47
C PHE A 302 -15.74 -1.45 4.87
N TYR A 303 -16.14 -0.51 4.02
CA TYR A 303 -16.02 0.92 4.32
C TYR A 303 -16.96 1.34 5.45
N ALA A 304 -18.18 0.78 5.51
CA ALA A 304 -19.10 1.03 6.61
C ALA A 304 -18.54 0.52 7.96
N ALA A 305 -17.91 -0.65 7.98
CA ALA A 305 -17.24 -1.16 9.18
C ALA A 305 -16.01 -0.33 9.56
N THR A 306 -15.23 0.10 8.57
CA THR A 306 -14.04 0.93 8.75
C THR A 306 -14.39 2.30 9.32
N GLU A 307 -15.43 2.96 8.79
CA GLU A 307 -15.96 4.23 9.31
C GLU A 307 -16.34 4.11 10.78
N ARG A 308 -17.17 3.10 11.12
CA ARG A 308 -17.62 2.87 12.50
C ARG A 308 -16.46 2.60 13.45
N HIS A 309 -15.52 1.76 13.02
CA HIS A 309 -14.34 1.42 13.83
C HIS A 309 -13.51 2.67 14.11
N ASN A 310 -13.14 3.43 13.07
CA ASN A 310 -12.29 4.60 13.21
C ASN A 310 -12.98 5.70 14.04
N ARG A 311 -14.28 5.95 13.84
CA ARG A 311 -15.02 6.93 14.64
C ARG A 311 -15.05 6.53 16.13
N ARG A 312 -15.36 5.27 16.44
CA ARG A 312 -15.36 4.77 17.83
C ARG A 312 -14.00 4.93 18.51
N TRP A 313 -12.91 4.61 17.82
CA TRP A 313 -11.56 4.75 18.38
C TRP A 313 -11.12 6.20 18.52
N TYR A 314 -11.53 7.07 17.60
CA TYR A 314 -11.32 8.51 17.75
C TYR A 314 -11.99 9.02 19.03
N ASP A 315 -13.28 8.73 19.20
CA ASP A 315 -14.06 9.18 20.36
C ASP A 315 -13.50 8.60 21.66
N LEU A 316 -13.21 7.29 21.69
CA LEU A 316 -12.67 6.64 22.88
C LEU A 316 -11.35 7.28 23.34
N LEU A 317 -10.39 7.48 22.42
CA LEU A 317 -9.08 8.05 22.76
C LEU A 317 -9.18 9.53 23.13
N LEU A 318 -10.11 10.27 22.53
CA LEU A 318 -10.38 11.66 22.87
C LEU A 318 -10.87 11.77 24.32
N HIS A 319 -11.96 11.08 24.66
CA HIS A 319 -12.54 11.11 26.00
C HIS A 319 -11.60 10.54 27.06
N ALA A 320 -10.83 9.49 26.73
CA ALA A 320 -9.82 8.95 27.64
C ALA A 320 -8.72 9.98 27.93
N GLY A 321 -8.22 10.67 26.90
CA GLY A 321 -7.24 11.75 27.06
C GLY A 321 -7.75 12.91 27.91
N GLU A 322 -8.97 13.37 27.66
CA GLU A 322 -9.64 14.41 28.45
C GLU A 322 -9.81 14.00 29.92
N PHE A 323 -10.25 12.77 30.16
CA PHE A 323 -10.37 12.22 31.51
C PHE A 323 -9.03 12.26 32.27
N PHE A 324 -7.94 11.82 31.65
CA PHE A 324 -6.62 11.85 32.28
C PHE A 324 -6.14 13.29 32.56
N PHE A 325 -6.40 14.25 31.68
CA PHE A 325 -6.08 15.66 31.95
C PHE A 325 -6.89 16.25 33.09
N ILE A 326 -8.20 15.99 33.15
CA ILE A 326 -9.06 16.43 34.25
C ILE A 326 -8.61 15.80 35.57
N ALA A 327 -8.31 14.50 35.58
CA ALA A 327 -7.79 13.80 36.74
C ALA A 327 -6.44 14.38 37.21
N THR A 328 -5.56 14.76 36.27
CA THR A 328 -4.29 15.44 36.56
C THR A 328 -4.55 16.78 37.27
N LEU A 329 -5.48 17.59 36.77
CA LEU A 329 -5.82 18.88 37.36
C LEU A 329 -6.34 18.72 38.80
N ILE A 330 -7.23 17.74 39.03
CA ILE A 330 -7.74 17.44 40.37
C ILE A 330 -6.61 16.98 41.29
N ALA A 331 -5.75 16.08 40.84
CA ALA A 331 -4.59 15.61 41.62
C ALA A 331 -3.63 16.75 41.97
N ALA A 332 -3.36 17.64 41.01
CA ALA A 332 -2.50 18.80 41.22
C ALA A 332 -3.10 19.78 42.23
N ALA A 333 -4.41 20.08 42.14
CA ALA A 333 -5.10 20.93 43.10
C ALA A 333 -5.11 20.32 44.51
N ALA A 334 -5.38 19.01 44.62
CA ALA A 334 -5.34 18.29 45.89
C ALA A 334 -3.94 18.30 46.50
N HIS A 335 -2.90 18.08 45.68
CA HIS A 335 -1.50 18.14 46.12
C HIS A 335 -1.12 19.55 46.60
N ALA A 336 -1.45 20.58 45.82
CA ALA A 336 -1.11 21.96 46.13
C ALA A 336 -1.83 22.52 47.37
N SER A 337 -3.08 22.09 47.60
CA SER A 337 -3.87 22.53 48.77
C SER A 337 -3.41 21.91 50.09
N GLY A 338 -2.54 20.88 50.05
CA GLY A 338 -2.16 20.12 51.23
C GLY A 338 -3.31 19.34 51.86
N ALA A 339 -4.46 19.21 51.18
CA ALA A 339 -5.67 18.56 51.70
C ALA A 339 -5.49 17.08 52.05
N VAL A 340 -4.40 16.46 51.58
CA VAL A 340 -4.02 15.08 51.90
C VAL A 340 -2.74 15.10 52.74
N HIS A 341 -2.90 14.99 54.06
CA HIS A 341 -1.81 15.12 55.03
C HIS A 341 -0.90 13.87 55.16
N HIS A 342 -1.22 12.76 54.49
CA HIS A 342 -0.41 11.53 54.45
C HIS A 342 -0.23 11.05 53.00
N ASP A 343 1.01 10.77 52.59
CA ASP A 343 1.42 10.26 51.26
C ASP A 343 1.18 11.17 50.04
N GLY A 344 1.69 12.40 50.09
CA GLY A 344 1.75 13.30 48.94
C GLY A 344 2.52 12.77 47.72
N ALA A 345 3.31 11.70 47.89
CA ALA A 345 4.05 11.04 46.81
C ALA A 345 3.14 10.41 45.75
N LEU A 346 1.98 9.86 46.15
CA LEU A 346 1.01 9.29 45.21
C LEU A 346 0.38 10.38 44.33
N LEU A 347 0.00 11.51 44.93
CA LEU A 347 -0.54 12.64 44.20
C LEU A 347 0.52 13.26 43.28
N ALA A 348 1.76 13.42 43.75
CA ALA A 348 2.87 13.88 42.92
C ALA A 348 3.11 12.93 41.73
N ALA A 349 3.13 11.61 41.98
CA ALA A 349 3.26 10.62 40.92
C ALA A 349 2.11 10.72 39.91
N ALA A 350 0.86 10.87 40.38
CA ALA A 350 -0.31 11.04 39.52
C ALA A 350 -0.19 12.30 38.65
N THR A 351 0.32 13.42 39.18
CA THR A 351 0.53 14.65 38.40
C THR A 351 1.59 14.56 37.31
N ILE A 352 2.45 13.53 37.34
CA ILE A 352 3.46 13.27 36.32
C ILE A 352 2.98 12.21 35.33
N VAL A 353 2.43 11.10 35.83
CA VAL A 353 2.07 9.95 35.00
C VAL A 353 0.80 10.18 34.19
N LEU A 354 -0.26 10.72 34.79
CA LEU A 354 -1.54 10.92 34.10
C LEU A 354 -1.42 11.85 32.85
N PRO A 355 -0.72 13.00 32.88
CA PRO A 355 -0.57 13.81 31.67
C PRO A 355 0.35 13.14 30.63
N ALA A 356 1.33 12.33 31.04
CA ALA A 356 2.14 11.54 30.11
C ALA A 356 1.32 10.49 29.37
N VAL A 357 0.41 9.81 30.08
CA VAL A 357 -0.57 8.88 29.47
C VAL A 357 -1.51 9.64 28.53
N ALA A 358 -2.06 10.78 28.96
CA ALA A 358 -2.93 11.61 28.12
C ALA A 358 -2.24 12.06 26.82
N ALA A 359 -0.99 12.51 26.91
CA ALA A 359 -0.17 12.91 25.76
C ALA A 359 0.07 11.73 24.81
N SER A 360 0.39 10.55 25.35
CA SER A 360 0.58 9.33 24.56
C SER A 360 -0.69 8.91 23.81
N LEU A 361 -1.85 8.92 24.48
CA LEU A 361 -3.15 8.61 23.84
C LEU A 361 -3.48 9.62 22.73
N SER A 362 -3.21 10.91 22.95
CA SER A 362 -3.39 11.94 21.93
C SER A 362 -2.47 11.72 20.73
N ALA A 363 -1.20 11.40 20.97
CA ALA A 363 -0.23 11.09 19.93
C ALA A 363 -0.63 9.85 19.11
N ILE A 364 -1.09 8.78 19.76
CA ILE A 364 -1.62 7.58 19.09
C ILE A 364 -2.84 7.94 18.23
N ARG A 365 -3.77 8.74 18.76
CA ARG A 365 -4.97 9.17 18.03
C ARG A 365 -4.63 9.98 16.78
N ILE A 366 -3.65 10.88 16.88
CA ILE A 366 -3.17 11.69 15.74
C ILE A 366 -2.46 10.81 14.74
N GLN A 367 -1.49 9.99 15.17
CA GLN A 367 -0.71 9.10 14.30
C GLN A 367 -1.59 8.12 13.52
N ARG A 368 -2.64 7.59 14.15
CA ARG A 368 -3.56 6.64 13.52
C ARG A 368 -4.58 7.31 12.59
N GLU A 369 -4.65 8.64 12.61
CA GLU A 369 -5.52 9.45 11.76
C GLU A 369 -6.99 8.98 11.76
N TYR A 370 -7.47 8.51 12.92
CA TYR A 370 -8.79 7.88 13.04
C TYR A 370 -9.92 8.76 12.47
N ARG A 371 -9.88 10.07 12.73
CA ARG A 371 -10.88 11.00 12.19
C ARG A 371 -10.85 11.06 10.66
N HIS A 372 -9.67 11.29 10.09
CA HIS A 372 -9.50 11.39 8.64
C HIS A 372 -9.89 10.08 7.94
N ASN A 373 -9.50 8.93 8.51
CA ASN A 373 -9.87 7.61 7.99
C ASN A 373 -11.39 7.34 8.06
N ALA A 374 -12.06 7.83 9.11
CA ALA A 374 -13.52 7.73 9.21
C ALA A 374 -14.23 8.60 8.14
N GLU A 375 -13.79 9.85 7.97
CA GLU A 375 -14.34 10.78 6.98
C GLU A 375 -14.19 10.24 5.56
N ARG A 376 -13.01 9.69 5.21
CA ARG A 376 -12.77 9.06 3.90
C ARG A 376 -13.61 7.81 3.68
N ALA A 377 -13.69 6.94 4.69
CA ALA A 377 -14.53 5.75 4.60
C ALA A 377 -16.02 6.12 4.41
N ALA A 378 -16.49 7.19 5.05
CA ALA A 378 -17.84 7.72 4.84
C ALA A 378 -18.05 8.25 3.40
N ALA A 379 -17.08 8.98 2.85
CA ALA A 379 -17.12 9.44 1.46
C ALA A 379 -17.17 8.26 0.46
N MET A 380 -16.30 7.27 0.64
CA MET A 380 -16.29 6.05 -0.18
C MET A 380 -17.60 5.26 -0.09
N LEU A 381 -18.15 5.14 1.12
CA LEU A 381 -19.45 4.52 1.34
C LEU A 381 -20.55 5.21 0.52
N HIS A 382 -20.58 6.55 0.52
CA HIS A 382 -21.57 7.32 -0.24
C HIS A 382 -21.43 7.07 -1.76
N HIS A 383 -20.20 7.15 -2.29
CA HIS A 383 -19.93 6.95 -3.72
C HIS A 383 -20.29 5.52 -4.17
N LEU A 384 -19.82 4.49 -3.46
CA LEU A 384 -20.09 3.10 -3.82
C LEU A 384 -21.57 2.72 -3.65
N SER A 385 -22.27 3.29 -2.68
CA SER A 385 -23.72 3.09 -2.53
C SER A 385 -24.49 3.71 -3.70
N SER A 386 -24.08 4.88 -4.19
CA SER A 386 -24.65 5.49 -5.39
C SER A 386 -24.43 4.63 -6.65
N ILE A 387 -23.21 4.14 -6.85
CA ILE A 387 -22.88 3.23 -7.95
C ILE A 387 -23.67 1.93 -7.86
N THR A 388 -23.82 1.36 -6.66
CA THR A 388 -24.64 0.16 -6.42
C THR A 388 -26.08 0.32 -6.93
N LEU A 389 -26.70 1.47 -6.63
CA LEU A 389 -28.06 1.77 -7.10
C LEU A 389 -28.13 1.93 -8.63
N ARG A 390 -27.10 2.53 -9.23
CA ARG A 390 -27.00 2.68 -10.70
C ARG A 390 -26.80 1.33 -11.38
N ILE A 391 -25.93 0.47 -10.85
CA ILE A 391 -25.71 -0.90 -11.37
C ILE A 391 -27.02 -1.67 -11.37
N ARG A 392 -27.79 -1.62 -10.28
CA ARG A 392 -29.10 -2.31 -10.19
C ARG A 392 -30.07 -1.88 -11.29
N ARG A 393 -30.01 -0.62 -11.72
CA ARG A 393 -30.87 -0.03 -12.76
C ARG A 393 -30.32 -0.16 -14.18
N ALA A 394 -29.07 -0.60 -14.36
CA ALA A 394 -28.49 -0.78 -15.68
C ALA A 394 -29.28 -1.85 -16.46
N GLU A 395 -29.69 -1.49 -17.67
CA GLU A 395 -30.45 -2.37 -18.58
C GLU A 395 -29.59 -2.91 -19.73
N ARG A 396 -28.41 -2.31 -19.96
CA ARG A 396 -27.46 -2.71 -21.00
C ARG A 396 -26.13 -3.15 -20.40
N MET A 397 -25.43 -4.02 -21.12
CA MET A 397 -24.08 -4.45 -20.76
C MET A 397 -23.08 -3.30 -20.77
N ASP A 398 -23.18 -2.40 -21.75
CA ASP A 398 -22.30 -1.22 -21.86
C ASP A 398 -22.42 -0.33 -20.60
N ASP A 399 -23.65 -0.03 -20.17
CA ASP A 399 -23.91 0.76 -18.95
C ASP A 399 -23.31 0.08 -17.71
N LEU A 400 -23.40 -1.26 -17.63
CA LEU A 400 -22.79 -2.02 -16.54
C LEU A 400 -21.26 -1.91 -16.58
N CYS A 401 -20.64 -2.06 -17.74
CA CYS A 401 -19.19 -1.94 -17.91
C CYS A 401 -18.70 -0.56 -17.45
N ASP A 402 -19.34 0.52 -17.91
CA ASP A 402 -19.00 1.90 -17.55
C ASP A 402 -19.09 2.12 -16.03
N LEU A 403 -20.14 1.59 -15.38
CA LEU A 403 -20.33 1.69 -13.93
C LEU A 403 -19.28 0.91 -13.12
N LEU A 404 -18.84 -0.25 -13.62
CA LEU A 404 -17.79 -1.04 -12.98
C LEU A 404 -16.41 -0.40 -13.15
N GLU A 405 -16.19 0.24 -14.30
CA GLU A 405 -15.00 1.03 -14.57
C GLU A 405 -14.93 2.24 -13.64
N GLU A 406 -16.04 2.96 -13.48
CA GLU A 406 -16.20 4.06 -12.51
C GLU A 406 -15.95 3.56 -11.07
N ALA A 407 -16.53 2.43 -10.68
CA ALA A 407 -16.30 1.83 -9.35
C ALA A 407 -14.81 1.50 -9.13
N ASN A 408 -14.16 0.92 -10.13
CA ASN A 408 -12.74 0.60 -10.09
C ASN A 408 -11.89 1.85 -9.97
N GLU A 409 -12.17 2.89 -10.77
CA GLU A 409 -11.43 4.14 -10.74
C GLU A 409 -11.54 4.84 -9.38
N VAL A 410 -12.75 4.93 -8.82
CA VAL A 410 -12.97 5.55 -7.50
C VAL A 410 -12.22 4.81 -6.40
N MET A 411 -12.26 3.47 -6.38
CA MET A 411 -11.49 2.69 -5.39
C MET A 411 -9.98 2.83 -5.58
N LEU A 412 -9.49 2.85 -6.82
CA LEU A 412 -8.06 3.02 -7.10
C LEU A 412 -7.57 4.42 -6.72
N ARG A 413 -8.34 5.46 -7.05
CA ARG A 413 -8.03 6.85 -6.71
C ARG A 413 -7.89 7.02 -5.20
N GLU A 414 -8.81 6.45 -4.42
CA GLU A 414 -8.72 6.45 -2.96
C GLU A 414 -7.41 5.81 -2.45
N GLN A 415 -7.00 4.67 -3.03
CA GLN A 415 -5.72 4.04 -2.66
C GLN A 415 -4.50 4.84 -3.12
N GLN A 416 -4.58 5.56 -4.24
CA GLN A 416 -3.51 6.43 -4.74
C GLN A 416 -3.34 7.67 -3.87
N GLU A 417 -4.43 8.33 -3.49
CA GLU A 417 -4.41 9.47 -2.58
C GLU A 417 -3.74 9.12 -1.25
N TRP A 418 -4.01 7.92 -0.71
CA TRP A 418 -3.26 7.38 0.42
C TRP A 418 -1.74 7.40 0.16
N ARG A 419 -1.30 6.80 -0.95
CA ARG A 419 0.13 6.73 -1.28
C ARG A 419 0.79 8.09 -1.45
N VAL A 420 0.07 9.08 -1.98
CA VAL A 420 0.58 10.44 -2.19
C VAL A 420 0.74 11.19 -0.88
N VAL A 421 -0.32 11.26 -0.07
CA VAL A 421 -0.32 11.97 1.22
C VAL A 421 0.80 11.46 2.13
N PHE A 422 1.01 10.15 2.15
CA PHE A 422 2.02 9.55 3.02
C PHE A 422 3.46 9.66 2.48
N ARG A 423 3.67 9.62 1.14
CA ARG A 423 5.01 9.87 0.58
C ARG A 423 5.51 11.28 0.83
N PHE A 424 4.63 12.28 0.81
CA PHE A 424 5.02 13.66 1.13
C PHE A 424 5.34 13.86 2.62
N ARG A 425 4.64 13.17 3.53
CA ARG A 425 4.92 13.23 4.97
C ARG A 425 6.22 12.54 5.39
N GLU A 426 6.68 11.52 4.66
CA GLU A 426 8.02 10.94 4.87
C GLU A 426 9.15 11.94 4.55
N LEU A 427 8.89 12.93 3.67
CA LEU A 427 9.87 13.96 3.30
C LEU A 427 9.89 15.15 4.26
N GLU A 428 8.77 15.47 4.92
CA GLU A 428 8.66 16.56 5.90
C GLU A 428 9.12 16.18 7.31
N GLY A 429 9.28 14.88 7.59
CA GLY A 429 9.77 14.34 8.85
C GLY A 429 11.29 14.22 8.97
N VAL A 430 12.06 14.91 8.12
CA VAL A 430 13.53 14.99 8.16
C VAL A 430 14.00 16.17 9.00
#